data_AF-A0A4V2AI97-F1
#
_entry.id   AF-A0A4V2AI97-F1
#
_cell.length_a   1.000
_cell.length_b   1.000
_cell.length_c   1.000
_cell.angle_alpha   90.00
_cell.angle_beta   90.00
_cell.angle_gamma   90.00
#
_symmetry.space_group_name_H-M   'P 1'
#
loop_
_entity.id
_entity.type
_entity.pdbx_description
1 polymer ?
#
loop_
_entity_poly.entity_id
_entity_poly.type
_entity_poly.pdbx_seq_one_letter_code
_entity_poly.pdbx_strand_id
1 'polypeptide(L)'
;MAASGFDRALGVALSFFCVVLGSGCARERSQPVYYGQPAPGGTAVGQPATAQPGVPAPVATVAPTVAVSANDPVIHHDIAFLRGRAQQVLNELVAALPAQQQSRVNGIPLVVDATPGEVNAFASCSGSSPAMAISDGLLQIQSQLARFRAYDELAGTNKVGEYIGVIARSARPKQPLPEVPAGFADPRIDFDARKVTRQYQVLDEQLAFVMGHELGHHYLGHLPCTALSPLNLAQLGAVLAGAVPAFNQPNEVAADMVGINNTLTLGSRRADYRLTEGGALLTMQFFSGLDQLTPNDILFGFERSHPPPQLRTPIIQQTAATWRATGGVGLPILGF
;
A
#
# COMPACT_ATOMS: atom_id res chain seq x y z
N MET A 1 -16.04 -10.50 67.32
CA MET A 1 -16.71 -11.63 67.99
C MET A 1 -18.08 -11.78 67.34
N ALA A 2 -18.49 -13.04 67.08
CA ALA A 2 -19.68 -13.50 66.33
C ALA A 2 -19.61 -13.28 64.80
N ALA A 3 -19.98 -14.21 63.92
CA ALA A 3 -20.28 -15.66 63.96
C ALA A 3 -20.31 -16.07 62.46
N SER A 4 -19.54 -17.09 62.04
CA SER A 4 -20.05 -18.38 61.51
C SER A 4 -21.44 -18.28 60.87
N GLY A 5 -21.63 -18.49 59.57
CA GLY A 5 -21.37 -19.73 58.85
C GLY A 5 -22.71 -20.18 58.27
N PHE A 6 -22.81 -20.41 56.96
CA PHE A 6 -24.00 -20.98 56.36
C PHE A 6 -23.64 -22.04 55.33
N ASP A 7 -24.36 -23.14 55.48
CA ASP A 7 -24.24 -24.42 54.82
C ASP A 7 -24.66 -24.43 53.36
N ARG A 8 -24.14 -25.47 52.71
CA ARG A 8 -24.50 -26.12 51.45
C ARG A 8 -25.99 -26.07 51.08
N ALA A 9 -26.26 -25.93 49.77
CA ALA A 9 -27.39 -26.61 49.14
C ALA A 9 -27.11 -26.96 47.67
N LEU A 10 -27.53 -28.17 47.32
CA LEU A 10 -27.52 -28.84 46.01
C LEU A 10 -28.20 -28.01 44.90
N GLY A 11 -27.80 -28.24 43.64
CA GLY A 11 -28.58 -27.76 42.51
C GLY A 11 -28.12 -28.22 41.12
N VAL A 12 -28.66 -29.37 40.70
CA VAL A 12 -29.08 -29.68 39.31
C VAL A 12 -27.99 -29.84 38.24
N ALA A 13 -27.74 -31.11 37.90
CA ALA A 13 -27.17 -31.52 36.62
C ALA A 13 -28.23 -31.35 35.51
N LEU A 14 -27.89 -30.59 34.46
CA LEU A 14 -28.61 -30.62 33.18
C LEU A 14 -27.61 -30.95 32.06
N SER A 15 -27.68 -32.19 31.59
CA SER A 15 -26.96 -32.65 30.41
C SER A 15 -27.64 -32.10 29.15
N PHE A 16 -26.99 -31.18 28.45
CA PHE A 16 -27.38 -30.78 27.10
C PHE A 16 -26.64 -31.64 26.06
N PHE A 17 -27.36 -32.57 25.45
CA PHE A 17 -26.93 -33.29 24.26
C PHE A 17 -27.28 -32.41 23.04
N CYS A 18 -26.30 -31.71 22.47
CA CYS A 18 -26.45 -31.07 21.16
C CYS A 18 -25.92 -32.02 20.08
N VAL A 19 -26.85 -32.58 19.32
CA VAL A 19 -26.58 -33.26 18.05
C VAL A 19 -26.18 -32.20 17.03
N VAL A 20 -24.91 -32.14 16.65
CA VAL A 20 -24.43 -31.34 15.51
C VAL A 20 -24.54 -32.21 14.26
N LEU A 21 -25.58 -31.95 13.46
CA LEU A 21 -25.69 -32.44 12.10
C LEU A 21 -24.65 -31.72 11.23
N GLY A 22 -23.70 -32.49 10.71
CA GLY A 22 -22.71 -32.02 9.74
C GLY A 22 -23.37 -31.58 8.44
N SER A 23 -23.32 -30.28 8.17
CA SER A 23 -23.49 -29.72 6.84
C SER A 23 -22.11 -29.33 6.34
N GLY A 24 -21.62 -30.03 5.31
CA GLY A 24 -20.34 -29.76 4.70
C GLY A 24 -20.31 -28.36 4.10
N CYS A 25 -19.42 -27.50 4.60
CA CYS A 25 -19.04 -26.28 3.91
C CYS A 25 -18.20 -26.68 2.68
N ALA A 26 -18.81 -26.61 1.50
CA ALA A 26 -18.06 -26.51 0.27
C ALA A 26 -17.18 -25.25 0.36
N ARG A 27 -15.86 -25.44 0.28
CA ARG A 27 -14.86 -24.38 0.27
C ARG A 27 -15.01 -23.64 -1.07
N GLU A 28 -15.81 -22.59 -1.08
CA GLU A 28 -15.97 -21.71 -2.23
C GLU A 28 -14.61 -21.06 -2.51
N ARG A 29 -13.97 -21.46 -3.61
CA ARG A 29 -12.77 -20.81 -4.11
C ARG A 29 -13.17 -19.40 -4.52
N SER A 30 -12.90 -18.41 -3.68
CA SER A 30 -12.99 -17.00 -4.05
C SER A 30 -12.09 -16.77 -5.26
N GLN A 31 -12.70 -16.56 -6.43
CA GLN A 31 -12.01 -16.09 -7.63
C GLN A 31 -11.41 -14.72 -7.33
N PRO A 32 -10.14 -14.45 -7.65
CA PRO A 32 -9.58 -13.12 -7.49
C PRO A 32 -10.37 -12.12 -8.35
N VAL A 33 -10.95 -11.11 -7.69
CA VAL A 33 -11.62 -10.00 -8.35
C VAL A 33 -10.55 -9.19 -9.10
N TYR A 34 -10.65 -9.19 -10.43
CA TYR A 34 -9.78 -8.43 -11.32
C TYR A 34 -10.20 -6.95 -11.27
N TYR A 35 -9.51 -6.13 -10.49
CA TYR A 35 -9.79 -4.69 -10.40
C TYR A 35 -9.08 -3.92 -11.50
N GLY A 36 -9.82 -3.09 -12.26
CA GLY A 36 -9.27 -2.02 -13.10
C GLY A 36 -9.26 -2.30 -14.61
N GLN A 37 -10.43 -2.30 -15.23
CA GLN A 37 -10.54 -2.06 -16.68
C GLN A 37 -10.80 -0.56 -16.88
N PRO A 38 -9.97 0.20 -17.60
CA PRO A 38 -10.31 1.57 -17.97
C PRO A 38 -11.57 1.57 -18.84
N ALA A 39 -12.44 2.57 -18.62
CA ALA A 39 -13.69 2.73 -19.35
C ALA A 39 -13.42 2.77 -20.88
N PRO A 40 -14.19 2.03 -21.70
CA PRO A 40 -14.02 2.09 -23.14
C PRO A 40 -14.45 3.48 -23.64
N GLY A 41 -13.51 4.21 -24.22
CA GLY A 41 -13.79 5.46 -24.92
C GLY A 41 -14.72 5.20 -26.09
N GLY A 42 -15.98 5.62 -25.95
CA GLY A 42 -16.97 5.56 -27.01
C GLY A 42 -16.54 6.40 -28.20
N THR A 43 -16.36 5.75 -29.35
CA THR A 43 -16.24 6.42 -30.65
C THR A 43 -17.59 7.04 -31.01
N ALA A 44 -17.73 8.34 -30.78
CA ALA A 44 -18.83 9.10 -31.35
C ALA A 44 -18.62 9.23 -32.86
N VAL A 45 -19.54 8.64 -33.62
CA VAL A 45 -19.61 8.75 -35.09
C VAL A 45 -19.96 10.19 -35.45
N GLY A 46 -19.14 10.77 -36.33
CA GLY A 46 -19.14 12.20 -36.66
C GLY A 46 -20.43 12.70 -37.29
N GLN A 47 -20.89 13.85 -36.79
CA GLN A 47 -21.82 14.75 -37.46
C GLN A 47 -20.98 15.89 -38.05
N PRO A 48 -21.12 16.24 -39.35
CA PRO A 48 -20.30 17.28 -39.96
C PRO A 48 -20.66 18.65 -39.38
N ALA A 49 -19.76 19.20 -38.57
CA ALA A 49 -19.85 20.57 -38.07
C ALA A 49 -19.42 21.56 -39.16
N THR A 50 -20.25 22.58 -39.36
CA THR A 50 -19.99 23.72 -40.22
C THR A 50 -18.78 24.52 -39.71
N ALA A 51 -17.86 24.83 -40.62
CA ALA A 51 -16.61 25.52 -40.30
C ALA A 51 -16.87 26.97 -39.83
N GLN A 52 -16.50 27.25 -38.58
CA GLN A 52 -16.42 28.60 -38.03
C GLN A 52 -14.95 29.06 -38.08
N PRO A 53 -14.62 30.16 -38.77
CA PRO A 53 -13.23 30.63 -38.85
C PRO A 53 -12.81 31.29 -37.53
N GLY A 54 -11.68 30.86 -36.95
CA GLY A 54 -10.83 31.77 -36.15
C GLY A 54 -10.61 31.49 -34.66
N VAL A 55 -10.78 30.25 -34.15
CA VAL A 55 -10.29 29.92 -32.79
C VAL A 55 -9.11 28.96 -32.90
N PRO A 56 -7.90 29.31 -32.42
CA PRO A 56 -6.78 28.37 -32.33
C PRO A 56 -7.19 27.16 -31.50
N ALA A 57 -7.06 25.96 -32.06
CA ALA A 57 -7.30 24.72 -31.33
C ALA A 57 -6.31 24.64 -30.14
N PRO A 58 -6.77 24.22 -28.95
CA PRO A 58 -5.86 23.96 -27.84
C PRO A 58 -4.88 22.86 -28.25
N VAL A 59 -3.58 23.16 -28.17
CA VAL A 59 -2.50 22.20 -28.43
C VAL A 59 -2.62 21.10 -27.39
N ALA A 60 -2.98 19.89 -27.81
CA ALA A 60 -2.93 18.72 -26.95
C ALA A 60 -1.46 18.46 -26.59
N THR A 61 -1.08 18.74 -25.34
CA THR A 61 0.21 18.31 -24.78
C THR A 61 0.23 16.79 -24.71
N VAL A 62 0.98 16.16 -25.62
CA VAL A 62 1.28 14.73 -25.57
C VAL A 62 2.10 14.48 -24.31
N ALA A 63 1.60 13.61 -23.42
CA ALA A 63 2.34 13.20 -22.23
C ALA A 63 3.71 12.62 -22.66
N PRO A 64 4.81 12.93 -21.94
CA PRO A 64 6.13 12.43 -22.30
C PRO A 64 6.11 10.90 -22.30
N THR A 65 6.38 10.29 -23.45
CA THR A 65 6.56 8.85 -23.58
C THR A 65 7.87 8.46 -22.91
N VAL A 66 7.81 7.52 -21.95
CA VAL A 66 9.02 6.94 -21.35
C VAL A 66 9.76 6.18 -22.45
N ALA A 67 11.04 6.50 -22.66
CA ALA A 67 11.86 5.80 -23.64
C ALA A 67 12.04 4.34 -23.20
N VAL A 68 11.63 3.40 -24.05
CA VAL A 68 11.89 1.98 -23.82
C VAL A 68 13.40 1.74 -23.97
N SER A 69 14.02 1.25 -22.91
CA SER A 69 15.43 0.88 -22.88
C SER A 69 15.58 -0.59 -22.51
N ALA A 70 16.55 -1.26 -23.13
CA ALA A 70 16.98 -2.60 -22.69
C ALA A 70 17.50 -2.59 -21.25
N ASN A 71 17.91 -1.43 -20.75
CA ASN A 71 18.39 -1.18 -19.39
C ASN A 71 17.36 -0.35 -18.59
N ASP A 72 16.06 -0.62 -18.76
CA ASP A 72 15.01 0.04 -17.98
C ASP A 72 15.23 -0.20 -16.46
N PRO A 73 15.33 0.86 -15.65
CA PRO A 73 15.72 0.73 -14.24
C PRO A 73 14.65 0.04 -13.38
N VAL A 74 13.38 0.03 -13.78
CA VAL A 74 12.32 -0.67 -13.02
C VAL A 74 12.33 -2.16 -13.33
N ILE A 75 12.56 -2.55 -14.59
CA ILE A 75 12.70 -3.97 -14.98
C ILE A 75 13.90 -4.62 -14.29
N HIS A 76 15.02 -3.88 -14.20
CA HIS A 76 16.27 -4.33 -13.58
C HIS A 76 16.42 -3.95 -12.11
N HIS A 77 15.35 -3.46 -11.47
CA HIS A 77 15.32 -3.03 -10.06
C HIS A 77 16.55 -2.20 -9.63
N ASP A 78 16.98 -1.25 -10.48
CA ASP A 78 18.10 -0.35 -10.20
C ASP A 78 17.82 0.41 -8.90
N ILE A 79 18.49 -0.01 -7.82
CA ILE A 79 18.25 0.50 -6.48
C ILE A 79 18.55 2.00 -6.36
N ALA A 80 19.54 2.52 -7.09
CA ALA A 80 19.84 3.95 -7.07
C ALA A 80 18.68 4.75 -7.68
N PHE A 81 18.14 4.27 -8.81
CA PHE A 81 16.95 4.84 -9.42
C PHE A 81 15.73 4.76 -8.48
N LEU A 82 15.46 3.58 -7.91
CA LEU A 82 14.28 3.35 -7.07
C LEU A 82 14.31 4.22 -5.80
N ARG A 83 15.46 4.37 -5.15
CA ARG A 83 15.64 5.29 -4.01
C ARG A 83 15.37 6.74 -4.41
N GLY A 84 15.92 7.18 -5.55
CA GLY A 84 15.67 8.51 -6.11
C GLY A 84 14.19 8.74 -6.40
N ARG A 85 13.50 7.73 -6.96
CA ARG A 85 12.07 7.80 -7.24
C ARG A 85 11.22 7.87 -5.96
N ALA A 86 11.56 7.08 -4.94
CA ALA A 86 10.90 7.14 -3.64
C ALA A 86 11.02 8.53 -3.00
N GLN A 87 12.21 9.13 -3.02
CA GLN A 87 12.42 10.49 -2.52
C GLN A 87 11.63 11.53 -3.34
N GLN A 88 11.57 11.37 -4.66
CA GLN A 88 10.79 12.25 -5.52
C GLN A 88 9.30 12.18 -5.16
N VAL A 89 8.73 10.98 -5.07
CA VAL A 89 7.31 10.78 -4.72
C VAL A 89 7.03 11.32 -3.32
N LEU A 90 7.93 11.13 -2.35
CA LEU A 90 7.80 11.72 -1.01
C LEU A 90 7.72 13.25 -1.07
N ASN A 91 8.59 13.91 -1.83
CA ASN A 91 8.57 15.37 -1.96
C ASN A 91 7.25 15.87 -2.57
N GLU A 92 6.75 15.16 -3.59
CA GLU A 92 5.46 15.45 -4.23
C GLU A 92 4.28 15.27 -3.25
N LEU A 93 4.30 14.21 -2.43
CA LEU A 93 3.31 13.98 -1.37
C LEU A 93 3.33 15.11 -0.32
N VAL A 94 4.51 15.54 0.14
CA VAL A 94 4.63 16.64 1.11
C VAL A 94 4.10 17.95 0.50
N ALA A 95 4.35 18.20 -0.78
CA ALA A 95 3.80 19.36 -1.50
C ALA A 95 2.28 19.26 -1.72
N ALA A 96 1.72 18.05 -1.71
CA ALA A 96 0.28 17.81 -1.83
C ALA A 96 -0.50 18.11 -0.54
N LEU A 97 0.16 18.09 0.62
CA LEU A 97 -0.48 18.29 1.92
C LEU A 97 -1.02 19.72 2.14
N PRO A 98 -2.07 19.89 2.96
CA PRO A 98 -2.43 21.17 3.55
C PRO A 98 -1.27 21.79 4.34
N ALA A 99 -1.18 23.12 4.36
CA ALA A 99 -0.04 23.86 4.95
C ALA A 99 0.28 23.45 6.41
N GLN A 100 -0.75 23.22 7.24
CA GLN A 100 -0.55 22.78 8.62
C GLN A 100 0.12 21.40 8.70
N GLN A 101 -0.33 20.43 7.90
CA GLN A 101 0.26 19.09 7.88
C GLN A 101 1.65 19.12 7.25
N GLN A 102 1.83 19.88 6.17
CA GLN A 102 3.12 20.09 5.53
C GLN A 102 4.17 20.62 6.53
N SER A 103 3.81 21.60 7.37
CA SER A 103 4.73 22.17 8.37
C SER A 103 5.24 21.15 9.41
N ARG A 104 4.51 20.04 9.61
CA ARG A 104 4.90 18.97 10.55
C ARG A 104 5.87 17.96 9.96
N VAL A 105 5.90 17.82 8.64
CA VAL A 105 6.69 16.80 7.94
C VAL A 105 7.78 17.35 7.04
N ASN A 106 7.80 18.67 6.86
CA ASN A 106 8.83 19.32 6.08
C ASN A 106 10.21 19.08 6.70
N GLY A 107 11.14 18.55 5.92
CA GLY A 107 12.50 18.27 6.35
C GLY A 107 12.69 16.94 7.10
N ILE A 108 11.65 16.10 7.24
CA ILE A 108 11.84 14.73 7.74
C ILE A 108 12.68 13.95 6.70
N PRO A 109 13.84 13.40 7.10
CA PRO A 109 14.69 12.66 6.17
C PRO A 109 14.07 11.30 5.83
N LEU A 110 14.22 10.89 4.58
CA LEU A 110 14.05 9.51 4.15
C LEU A 110 15.39 8.79 4.25
N VAL A 111 15.44 7.79 5.12
CA VAL A 111 16.58 6.89 5.29
C VAL A 111 16.31 5.61 4.52
N VAL A 112 17.33 5.08 3.87
CA VAL A 112 17.21 3.79 3.17
C VAL A 112 17.86 2.70 4.00
N ASP A 113 17.09 1.66 4.31
CA ASP A 113 17.59 0.43 4.91
C ASP A 113 18.08 -0.52 3.81
N ALA A 114 19.40 -0.66 3.70
CA ALA A 114 20.06 -1.51 2.71
C ALA A 114 20.23 -2.96 3.19
N THR A 115 19.63 -3.35 4.33
CA THR A 115 19.76 -4.70 4.87
C THR A 115 19.15 -5.73 3.91
N PRO A 116 19.93 -6.73 3.44
CA PRO A 116 19.43 -7.69 2.46
C PRO A 116 18.22 -8.48 2.96
N GLY A 117 17.16 -8.52 2.14
CA GLY A 117 15.93 -9.26 2.44
C GLY A 117 14.97 -8.55 3.39
N GLU A 118 15.34 -7.40 3.95
CA GLU A 118 14.40 -6.59 4.72
C GLU A 118 13.39 -5.96 3.78
N VAL A 119 12.10 -6.13 4.11
CA VAL A 119 10.97 -5.58 3.37
C VAL A 119 10.14 -4.81 4.38
N ASN A 120 10.40 -3.51 4.45
CA ASN A 120 9.73 -2.65 5.40
C ASN A 120 9.73 -1.19 4.95
N ALA A 121 8.74 -0.46 5.44
CA ALA A 121 8.76 0.99 5.56
C ALA A 121 8.20 1.32 6.94
N PHE A 122 8.76 2.34 7.58
CA PHE A 122 8.27 2.78 8.88
C PHE A 122 8.65 4.23 9.18
N ALA A 123 7.75 4.91 9.86
CA ALA A 123 7.99 6.17 10.53
C ALA A 123 8.67 5.93 11.88
N SER A 124 9.70 6.72 12.21
CA SER A 124 10.48 6.54 13.44
C SER A 124 10.84 7.85 14.12
N CYS A 125 11.20 7.75 15.40
CA CYS A 125 11.78 8.82 16.20
C CYS A 125 13.06 8.32 16.86
N SER A 126 14.14 9.11 16.77
CA SER A 126 15.32 8.96 17.63
C SER A 126 15.36 10.17 18.57
N GLY A 127 14.85 10.01 19.80
CA GLY A 127 14.60 11.14 20.69
C GLY A 127 13.55 12.07 20.08
N SER A 128 13.89 13.35 19.88
CA SER A 128 13.01 14.34 19.22
C SER A 128 13.19 14.40 17.70
N SER A 129 14.05 13.58 17.10
CA SER A 129 14.34 13.63 15.67
C SER A 129 13.46 12.63 14.90
N PRO A 130 12.49 13.11 14.09
CA PRO A 130 11.70 12.24 13.22
C PRO A 130 12.52 11.75 12.03
N ALA A 131 12.23 10.55 11.55
CA ALA A 131 12.73 10.01 10.29
C ALA A 131 11.70 9.08 9.65
N MET A 132 11.80 8.88 8.34
CA MET A 132 11.14 7.81 7.62
C MET A 132 12.19 6.83 7.14
N ALA A 133 11.87 5.54 7.17
CA ALA A 133 12.73 4.50 6.62
C ALA A 133 11.98 3.73 5.53
N ILE A 134 12.68 3.35 4.47
CA ILE A 134 12.22 2.40 3.46
C ILE A 134 13.36 1.45 3.13
N SER A 135 13.07 0.15 3.00
CA SER A 135 14.12 -0.82 2.67
C SER A 135 14.30 -1.01 1.17
N ASP A 136 15.52 -1.37 0.76
CA ASP A 136 15.80 -1.76 -0.63
C ASP A 136 14.94 -2.96 -1.07
N GLY A 137 14.68 -3.91 -0.16
CA GLY A 137 13.83 -5.06 -0.47
C GLY A 137 12.38 -4.67 -0.76
N LEU A 138 11.82 -3.67 -0.06
CA LEU A 138 10.49 -3.18 -0.37
C LEU A 138 10.46 -2.47 -1.73
N LEU A 139 11.46 -1.65 -2.04
CA LEU A 139 11.62 -1.02 -3.36
C LEU A 139 11.72 -2.07 -4.48
N GLN A 140 12.50 -3.12 -4.28
CA GLN A 140 12.62 -4.23 -5.23
C GLN A 140 11.27 -4.92 -5.45
N ILE A 141 10.54 -5.26 -4.37
CA ILE A 141 9.20 -5.86 -4.49
C ILE A 141 8.24 -4.95 -5.25
N GLN A 142 8.17 -3.66 -4.89
CA GLN A 142 7.27 -2.71 -5.55
C GLN A 142 7.59 -2.55 -7.04
N SER A 143 8.87 -2.56 -7.42
CA SER A 143 9.29 -2.51 -8.82
C SER A 143 8.83 -3.75 -9.61
N GLN A 144 8.97 -4.95 -9.05
CA GLN A 144 8.54 -6.19 -9.70
C GLN A 144 7.01 -6.30 -9.74
N LEU A 145 6.32 -5.92 -8.66
CA LEU A 145 4.85 -5.85 -8.65
C LEU A 145 4.34 -4.88 -9.72
N ALA A 146 4.96 -3.71 -9.85
CA ALA A 146 4.59 -2.74 -10.88
C ALA A 146 4.82 -3.28 -12.30
N ARG A 147 5.98 -3.89 -12.54
CA ARG A 147 6.34 -4.54 -13.81
C ARG A 147 5.32 -5.60 -14.18
N PHE A 148 5.04 -6.54 -13.28
CA PHE A 148 4.16 -7.68 -13.57
C PHE A 148 2.69 -7.29 -13.58
N ARG A 149 2.28 -6.29 -12.82
CA ARG A 149 0.93 -5.74 -12.91
C ARG A 149 0.67 -5.13 -14.28
N ALA A 150 1.59 -4.31 -14.78
CA ALA A 150 1.50 -3.73 -16.11
C ALA A 150 1.56 -4.82 -17.21
N TYR A 151 2.35 -5.86 -16.99
CA TYR A 151 2.42 -7.03 -17.87
C TYR A 151 1.06 -7.73 -17.94
N ASP A 152 0.44 -8.03 -16.79
CA ASP A 152 -0.86 -8.71 -16.70
C ASP A 152 -1.97 -7.89 -17.36
N GLU A 153 -1.99 -6.57 -17.15
CA GLU A 153 -2.96 -5.67 -17.79
C GLU A 153 -2.83 -5.66 -19.33
N LEU A 154 -1.61 -5.78 -19.87
CA LEU A 154 -1.37 -5.79 -21.31
C LEU A 154 -1.64 -7.17 -21.95
N ALA A 155 -1.24 -8.25 -21.28
CA ALA A 155 -1.20 -9.60 -21.84
C ALA A 155 -2.32 -10.53 -21.36
N GLY A 156 -3.12 -10.12 -20.37
CA GLY A 156 -4.16 -10.96 -19.77
C GLY A 156 -3.60 -12.15 -19.00
N THR A 157 -2.47 -11.99 -18.33
CA THR A 157 -1.76 -13.05 -17.58
C THR A 157 -1.96 -12.92 -16.06
N ASN A 158 -1.25 -13.73 -15.26
CA ASN A 158 -1.24 -13.68 -13.79
C ASN A 158 0.19 -13.69 -13.22
N LYS A 159 1.09 -12.90 -13.82
CA LYS A 159 2.49 -12.75 -13.42
C LYS A 159 2.64 -12.16 -12.03
N VAL A 160 1.72 -11.30 -11.58
CA VAL A 160 1.68 -10.84 -10.18
C VAL A 160 1.53 -12.04 -9.25
N GLY A 161 0.53 -12.90 -9.48
CA GLY A 161 0.31 -14.10 -8.66
C GLY A 161 1.47 -15.09 -8.73
N GLU A 162 2.03 -15.32 -9.92
CA GLU A 162 3.22 -16.16 -10.10
C GLU A 162 4.43 -15.62 -9.33
N TYR A 163 4.66 -14.31 -9.36
CA TYR A 163 5.77 -13.64 -8.66
C TYR A 163 5.60 -13.74 -7.14
N ILE A 164 4.41 -13.48 -6.61
CA ILE A 164 4.10 -13.71 -5.19
C ILE A 164 4.45 -15.14 -4.80
N GLY A 165 4.10 -16.11 -5.64
CA GLY A 165 4.47 -17.52 -5.42
C GLY A 165 5.98 -17.78 -5.41
N VAL A 166 6.77 -17.07 -6.23
CA VAL A 166 8.24 -17.14 -6.20
C VAL A 166 8.77 -16.66 -4.86
N ILE A 167 8.34 -15.48 -4.41
CA ILE A 167 8.74 -14.91 -3.12
C ILE A 167 8.33 -15.84 -1.98
N ALA A 168 7.07 -16.25 -1.92
CA ALA A 168 6.54 -17.13 -0.87
C ALA A 168 7.34 -18.45 -0.73
N ARG A 169 7.74 -19.06 -1.85
CA ARG A 169 8.48 -20.33 -1.80
C ARG A 169 9.96 -20.17 -1.47
N SER A 170 10.56 -19.04 -1.85
CA SER A 170 12.02 -18.94 -2.01
C SER A 170 12.66 -17.87 -1.14
N ALA A 171 11.91 -16.87 -0.68
CA ALA A 171 12.43 -15.85 0.23
C ALA A 171 12.83 -16.48 1.56
N ARG A 172 13.95 -16.00 2.12
CA ARG A 172 14.48 -16.47 3.41
C ARG A 172 14.88 -15.24 4.23
N PRO A 173 14.68 -15.25 5.56
CA PRO A 173 15.09 -14.15 6.41
C PRO A 173 16.58 -13.82 6.24
N LYS A 174 16.91 -12.53 6.16
CA LYS A 174 18.29 -12.00 6.05
C LYS A 174 19.06 -12.51 4.82
N GLN A 175 18.36 -12.93 3.78
CA GLN A 175 18.93 -13.29 2.49
C GLN A 175 18.39 -12.33 1.43
N PRO A 176 19.14 -12.07 0.34
CA PRO A 176 18.60 -11.33 -0.80
C PRO A 176 17.26 -11.92 -1.26
N LEU A 177 16.38 -11.05 -1.75
CA LEU A 177 15.11 -11.50 -2.31
C LEU A 177 15.37 -12.38 -3.54
N PRO A 178 14.58 -13.47 -3.72
CA PRO A 178 14.76 -14.36 -4.86
C PRO A 178 14.37 -13.66 -6.16
N GLU A 179 15.22 -13.78 -7.17
CA GLU A 179 14.92 -13.33 -8.53
C GLU A 179 13.90 -14.26 -9.21
N VAL A 180 13.15 -13.71 -10.17
CA VAL A 180 12.30 -14.53 -11.05
C VAL A 180 13.16 -15.39 -11.98
N PRO A 181 12.73 -16.62 -12.33
CA PRO A 181 13.51 -17.49 -13.20
C PRO A 181 13.66 -16.91 -14.62
N ALA A 182 14.69 -17.34 -15.33
CA ALA A 182 14.87 -16.99 -16.74
C ALA A 182 13.63 -17.41 -17.57
N GLY A 183 13.20 -16.54 -18.48
CA GLY A 183 11.99 -16.78 -19.29
C GLY A 183 10.67 -16.54 -18.57
N PHE A 184 10.68 -15.99 -17.34
CA PHE A 184 9.47 -15.68 -16.60
C PHE A 184 8.55 -14.68 -17.32
N ALA A 185 9.14 -13.72 -18.04
CA ALA A 185 8.43 -12.73 -18.86
C ALA A 185 8.87 -12.84 -20.33
N ASP A 186 7.93 -12.75 -21.27
CA ASP A 186 8.24 -12.64 -22.70
C ASP A 186 8.84 -11.25 -22.96
N PRO A 187 10.08 -11.14 -23.47
CA PRO A 187 10.71 -9.85 -23.73
C PRO A 187 9.89 -8.94 -24.66
N ARG A 188 9.09 -9.50 -25.57
CA ARG A 188 8.27 -8.71 -26.50
C ARG A 188 7.18 -7.92 -25.78
N ILE A 189 6.65 -8.47 -24.69
CA ILE A 189 5.66 -7.81 -23.85
C ILE A 189 6.37 -6.98 -22.77
N ASP A 190 7.45 -7.52 -22.22
CA ASP A 190 8.16 -6.90 -21.12
C ASP A 190 8.81 -5.55 -21.52
N PHE A 191 9.19 -5.39 -22.78
CA PHE A 191 9.67 -4.13 -23.34
C PHE A 191 8.63 -3.37 -24.18
N ASP A 192 7.33 -3.72 -24.15
CA ASP A 192 6.30 -2.92 -24.82
C ASP A 192 6.18 -1.53 -24.17
N ALA A 193 6.21 -0.46 -24.98
CA ALA A 193 6.21 0.92 -24.49
C ALA A 193 4.99 1.28 -23.62
N ARG A 194 3.82 0.67 -23.88
CA ARG A 194 2.61 0.87 -23.09
C ARG A 194 2.76 0.23 -21.72
N LYS A 195 3.32 -0.99 -21.66
CA LYS A 195 3.64 -1.68 -20.41
C LYS A 195 4.69 -0.91 -19.61
N VAL A 196 5.76 -0.46 -20.27
CA VAL A 196 6.83 0.33 -19.63
C VAL A 196 6.25 1.61 -19.04
N THR A 197 5.45 2.37 -19.79
CA THR A 197 4.77 3.56 -19.23
C THR A 197 3.88 3.19 -18.04
N ARG A 198 3.12 2.10 -18.14
CA ARG A 198 2.19 1.66 -17.09
C ARG A 198 2.90 1.19 -15.81
N GLN A 199 4.04 0.51 -15.88
CA GLN A 199 4.77 0.09 -14.67
C GLN A 199 5.28 1.30 -13.88
N TYR A 200 5.70 2.41 -14.50
CA TYR A 200 6.08 3.61 -13.74
C TYR A 200 4.89 4.22 -13.01
N GLN A 201 3.71 4.23 -13.64
CA GLN A 201 2.47 4.68 -13.01
C GLN A 201 2.11 3.81 -11.79
N VAL A 202 2.17 2.48 -11.93
CA VAL A 202 1.88 1.55 -10.82
C VAL A 202 2.93 1.61 -9.72
N LEU A 203 4.21 1.82 -10.08
CA LEU A 203 5.28 2.03 -9.11
C LEU A 203 5.02 3.28 -8.28
N ASP A 204 4.65 4.38 -8.92
CA ASP A 204 4.32 5.63 -8.23
C ASP A 204 3.12 5.48 -7.29
N GLU A 205 2.08 4.75 -7.69
CA GLU A 205 0.94 4.49 -6.82
C GLU A 205 1.34 3.72 -5.56
N GLN A 206 2.19 2.70 -5.70
CA GLN A 206 2.69 1.92 -4.56
C GLN A 206 3.57 2.76 -3.64
N LEU A 207 4.52 3.52 -4.20
CA LEU A 207 5.37 4.42 -3.45
C LEU A 207 4.54 5.52 -2.77
N ALA A 208 3.58 6.11 -3.46
CA ALA A 208 2.74 7.17 -2.94
C ALA A 208 1.91 6.69 -1.75
N PHE A 209 1.34 5.49 -1.83
CA PHE A 209 0.60 4.91 -0.73
C PHE A 209 1.49 4.63 0.48
N VAL A 210 2.59 3.88 0.31
CA VAL A 210 3.47 3.52 1.43
C VAL A 210 4.07 4.76 2.08
N MET A 211 4.61 5.68 1.29
CA MET A 211 5.19 6.91 1.84
C MET A 211 4.12 7.84 2.43
N GLY A 212 2.93 7.88 1.84
CA GLY A 212 1.79 8.65 2.37
C GLY A 212 1.30 8.10 3.71
N HIS A 213 1.29 6.78 3.88
CA HIS A 213 0.98 6.10 5.13
C HIS A 213 2.00 6.49 6.22
N GLU A 214 3.29 6.35 5.93
CA GLU A 214 4.35 6.72 6.89
C GLU A 214 4.37 8.23 7.22
N LEU A 215 4.09 9.10 6.24
CA LEU A 215 3.89 10.52 6.49
C LEU A 215 2.71 10.77 7.44
N GLY A 216 1.64 9.99 7.29
CA GLY A 216 0.47 10.00 8.15
C GLY A 216 0.84 9.82 9.62
N HIS A 217 1.69 8.84 9.94
CA HIS A 217 2.18 8.65 11.29
C HIS A 217 2.87 9.90 11.87
N HIS A 218 3.60 10.64 11.05
CA HIS A 218 4.24 11.88 11.49
C HIS A 218 3.24 13.01 11.72
N TYR A 219 2.47 13.43 10.71
CA TYR A 219 1.62 14.62 10.86
C TYR A 219 0.36 14.40 11.69
N LEU A 220 -0.08 13.15 11.88
CA LEU A 220 -1.15 12.83 12.82
C LEU A 220 -0.64 12.69 14.27
N GLY A 221 0.68 12.66 14.47
CA GLY A 221 1.27 12.58 15.81
C GLY A 221 1.22 11.18 16.42
N HIS A 222 1.28 10.14 15.60
CA HIS A 222 1.27 8.74 16.06
C HIS A 222 2.59 8.32 16.72
N LEU A 223 3.64 9.15 16.64
CA LEU A 223 4.96 8.86 17.19
C LEU A 223 5.27 9.76 18.38
N PRO A 224 6.12 9.31 19.33
CA PRO A 224 6.49 10.11 20.51
C PRO A 224 7.03 11.51 20.20
N CYS A 225 7.83 11.66 19.14
CA CYS A 225 8.42 12.95 18.77
C CYS A 225 7.46 13.86 18.01
N THR A 226 6.32 13.35 17.55
CA THR A 226 5.30 14.12 16.82
C THR A 226 3.96 14.18 17.57
N ALA A 227 3.87 13.54 18.74
CA ALA A 227 2.65 13.47 19.53
C ALA A 227 2.18 14.86 19.97
N LEU A 228 0.90 15.14 19.73
CA LEU A 228 0.26 16.39 20.14
C LEU A 228 -0.11 16.40 21.63
N SER A 229 0.09 15.28 22.33
CA SER A 229 -0.17 15.11 23.76
C SER A 229 0.86 14.16 24.38
N PRO A 230 1.19 14.32 25.69
CA PRO A 230 2.13 13.44 26.35
C PRO A 230 1.63 11.99 26.27
N LEU A 231 2.46 11.08 25.74
CA LEU A 231 2.15 9.66 25.73
C LEU A 231 1.95 9.16 27.16
N ASN A 232 0.91 8.36 27.39
CA ASN A 232 0.72 7.73 28.68
C ASN A 232 1.75 6.59 28.89
N LEU A 233 1.92 6.14 30.14
CA LEU A 233 2.94 5.16 30.52
C LEU A 233 2.82 3.82 29.75
N ALA A 234 1.61 3.43 29.35
CA ALA A 234 1.36 2.21 28.59
C ALA A 234 1.79 2.35 27.12
N GLN A 235 1.56 3.52 26.52
CA GLN A 235 2.07 3.86 25.18
C GLN A 235 3.60 3.94 25.17
N LEU A 236 4.20 4.49 26.23
CA LEU A 236 5.65 4.59 26.37
C LEU A 236 6.31 3.20 26.49
N GLY A 237 5.70 2.28 27.26
CA GLY A 237 6.20 0.91 27.40
C GLY A 237 6.15 0.08 26.11
N ALA A 238 5.16 0.33 25.25
CA ALA A 238 5.04 -0.30 23.93
C ALA A 238 6.10 0.20 22.93
N VAL A 239 6.34 1.51 22.89
CA VAL A 239 7.37 2.13 22.05
C VAL A 239 8.78 1.62 22.40
N LEU A 240 9.05 1.39 23.69
CA LEU A 240 10.34 0.89 24.17
C LEU A 240 10.57 -0.61 23.90
N ALA A 241 9.52 -1.37 23.62
CA ALA A 241 9.59 -2.81 23.38
C ALA A 241 9.85 -3.19 21.91
N GLY A 242 9.89 -2.23 20.98
CA GLY A 242 10.16 -2.47 19.55
C GLY A 242 9.09 -3.31 18.82
N ALA A 243 8.00 -3.67 19.50
CA ALA A 243 6.84 -4.31 18.93
C ALA A 243 5.70 -3.30 18.92
N VAL A 244 5.18 -2.94 17.74
CA VAL A 244 3.94 -2.17 17.64
C VAL A 244 2.83 -3.09 18.13
N PRO A 245 2.20 -2.85 19.30
CA PRO A 245 1.21 -3.78 19.83
C PRO A 245 -0.02 -3.77 18.92
N ALA A 246 -0.80 -4.86 18.97
CA ALA A 246 -2.14 -4.97 18.38
C ALA A 246 -3.15 -3.87 18.83
N PHE A 247 -2.73 -2.91 19.65
CA PHE A 247 -3.48 -1.74 20.11
C PHE A 247 -3.14 -0.43 19.37
N ASN A 248 -2.18 -0.40 18.43
CA ASN A 248 -1.95 0.76 17.54
C ASN A 248 -2.87 0.77 16.29
N GLN A 249 -3.77 -0.21 16.16
CA GLN A 249 -4.63 -0.41 15.00
C GLN A 249 -5.40 0.85 14.55
N PRO A 250 -5.96 1.69 15.45
CA PRO A 250 -6.61 2.94 15.02
C PRO A 250 -5.66 3.91 14.32
N ASN A 251 -4.40 3.99 14.76
CA ASN A 251 -3.38 4.85 14.16
C ASN A 251 -2.97 4.32 12.78
N GLU A 252 -2.85 2.99 12.62
CA GLU A 252 -2.57 2.34 11.34
C GLU A 252 -3.71 2.56 10.33
N VAL A 253 -4.97 2.45 10.79
CA VAL A 253 -6.15 2.74 9.98
C VAL A 253 -6.20 4.21 9.57
N ALA A 254 -5.92 5.12 10.50
CA ALA A 254 -5.86 6.55 10.20
C ALA A 254 -4.72 6.85 9.20
N ALA A 255 -3.56 6.21 9.36
CA ALA A 255 -2.42 6.32 8.44
C ALA A 255 -2.78 5.81 7.04
N ASP A 256 -3.50 4.68 6.91
CA ASP A 256 -4.02 4.20 5.62
C ASP A 256 -4.97 5.20 4.97
N MET A 257 -5.93 5.71 5.74
CA MET A 257 -6.91 6.67 5.23
C MET A 257 -6.23 7.93 4.69
N VAL A 258 -5.30 8.50 5.46
CA VAL A 258 -4.60 9.70 5.00
C VAL A 258 -3.59 9.42 3.90
N GLY A 259 -2.95 8.24 3.90
CA GLY A 259 -2.05 7.82 2.83
C GLY A 259 -2.77 7.74 1.49
N ILE A 260 -3.98 7.17 1.47
CA ILE A 260 -4.84 7.14 0.29
C ILE A 260 -5.31 8.54 -0.09
N ASN A 261 -5.81 9.33 0.85
CA ASN A 261 -6.24 10.70 0.55
C ASN A 261 -5.09 11.56 -0.02
N ASN A 262 -3.88 11.41 0.50
CA ASN A 262 -2.71 12.14 0.02
C ASN A 262 -2.29 11.64 -1.37
N THR A 263 -2.29 10.32 -1.60
CA THR A 263 -2.01 9.71 -2.91
C THR A 263 -2.97 10.23 -3.98
N LEU A 264 -4.28 10.22 -3.70
CA LEU A 264 -5.29 10.69 -4.64
C LEU A 264 -5.24 12.21 -4.85
N THR A 265 -4.96 12.98 -3.79
CA THR A 265 -4.74 14.43 -3.89
C THR A 265 -3.50 14.79 -4.71
N LEU A 266 -2.41 14.05 -4.54
CA LEU A 266 -1.22 14.20 -5.39
C LEU A 266 -1.58 13.87 -6.85
N GLY A 267 -2.22 12.72 -7.09
CA GLY A 267 -2.68 12.32 -8.42
C GLY A 267 -3.58 13.37 -9.07
N SER A 268 -4.47 14.01 -8.32
CA SER A 268 -5.35 15.09 -8.79
C SER A 268 -4.63 16.41 -9.11
N ARG A 269 -3.34 16.53 -8.78
CA ARG A 269 -2.47 17.65 -9.18
C ARG A 269 -1.54 17.33 -10.36
N ARG A 270 -1.32 16.05 -10.67
CA ARG A 270 -0.48 15.62 -11.80
C ARG A 270 -1.16 15.86 -13.16
N ALA A 271 -0.38 16.33 -14.13
CA ALA A 271 -0.87 16.63 -15.48
C ALA A 271 -0.87 15.41 -16.41
N ASP A 272 -0.01 14.43 -16.14
CA ASP A 272 0.24 13.25 -16.98
C ASP A 272 -0.66 12.06 -16.59
N TYR A 273 -0.58 11.60 -15.34
CA TYR A 273 -1.29 10.44 -14.84
C TYR A 273 -1.90 10.73 -13.46
N ARG A 274 -3.17 10.34 -13.31
CA ARG A 274 -3.90 10.44 -12.05
C ARG A 274 -3.65 9.17 -11.23
N LEU A 275 -2.93 9.31 -10.12
CA LEU A 275 -2.71 8.22 -9.16
C LEU A 275 -4.05 7.68 -8.65
N THR A 276 -4.11 6.37 -8.44
CA THR A 276 -5.24 5.66 -7.85
C THR A 276 -4.81 4.85 -6.64
N GLU A 277 -5.77 4.29 -5.92
CA GLU A 277 -5.57 3.29 -4.87
C GLU A 277 -5.06 1.94 -5.40
N GLY A 278 -4.91 1.78 -6.72
CA GLY A 278 -4.47 0.54 -7.36
C GLY A 278 -3.14 0.02 -6.80
N GLY A 279 -2.14 0.89 -6.63
CA GLY A 279 -0.87 0.51 -6.00
C GLY A 279 -0.99 0.07 -4.54
N ALA A 280 -1.88 0.70 -3.76
CA ALA A 280 -2.15 0.27 -2.39
C ALA A 280 -2.78 -1.14 -2.36
N LEU A 281 -3.77 -1.37 -3.22
CA LEU A 281 -4.41 -2.68 -3.34
C LEU A 281 -3.47 -3.77 -3.86
N LEU A 282 -2.55 -3.41 -4.77
CA LEU A 282 -1.50 -4.32 -5.24
C LEU A 282 -0.53 -4.71 -4.10
N THR A 283 -0.19 -3.74 -3.25
CA THR A 283 0.62 -3.99 -2.04
C THR A 283 -0.11 -4.93 -1.09
N MET A 284 -1.40 -4.72 -0.86
CA MET A 284 -2.23 -5.61 -0.03
C MET A 284 -2.36 -7.01 -0.64
N GLN A 285 -2.49 -7.11 -1.97
CA GLN A 285 -2.52 -8.40 -2.68
C GLN A 285 -1.24 -9.19 -2.47
N PHE A 286 -0.08 -8.53 -2.50
CA PHE A 286 1.21 -9.16 -2.25
C PHE A 286 1.27 -9.79 -0.86
N PHE A 287 1.06 -9.00 0.20
CA PHE A 287 1.13 -9.49 1.58
C PHE A 287 0.05 -10.54 1.87
N SER A 288 -1.18 -10.36 1.36
CA SER A 288 -2.25 -11.37 1.50
C SER A 288 -1.89 -12.69 0.82
N GLY A 289 -1.17 -12.64 -0.30
CA GLY A 289 -0.70 -13.83 -0.98
C GLY A 289 0.45 -14.53 -0.26
N LEU A 290 1.30 -13.79 0.46
CA LEU A 290 2.33 -14.39 1.33
C LEU A 290 1.67 -15.12 2.50
N ASP A 291 0.79 -14.46 3.24
CA ASP A 291 0.02 -15.05 4.36
C ASP A 291 -0.62 -16.40 3.98
N GLN A 292 -1.16 -16.50 2.77
CA GLN A 292 -1.84 -17.69 2.28
C GLN A 292 -0.89 -18.82 1.86
N LEU A 293 0.30 -18.47 1.35
CA LEU A 293 1.22 -19.41 0.71
C LEU A 293 2.36 -19.85 1.62
N THR A 294 2.61 -19.14 2.71
CA THR A 294 3.74 -19.42 3.61
C THR A 294 3.24 -19.91 4.97
N PRO A 295 3.40 -21.21 5.31
CA PRO A 295 3.03 -21.73 6.63
C PRO A 295 4.03 -21.33 7.72
N ASN A 296 5.23 -20.88 7.31
CA ASN A 296 6.18 -20.20 8.17
C ASN A 296 6.06 -18.72 7.88
N ASP A 297 5.81 -17.95 8.92
CA ASP A 297 6.12 -16.53 9.10
C ASP A 297 7.40 -16.14 8.31
N ILE A 298 7.29 -15.86 7.00
CA ILE A 298 8.31 -15.11 6.25
C ILE A 298 8.13 -13.69 6.75
N LEU A 299 8.62 -13.45 7.96
CA LEU A 299 8.35 -12.23 8.69
C LEU A 299 9.11 -11.10 8.02
N PHE A 300 8.47 -10.48 7.04
CA PHE A 300 8.80 -9.15 6.62
C PHE A 300 8.47 -8.20 7.77
N GLY A 301 9.37 -7.26 8.04
CA GLY A 301 9.17 -6.26 9.09
C GLY A 301 7.82 -5.56 8.96
N PHE A 302 7.33 -5.40 7.72
CA PHE A 302 6.04 -4.79 7.41
C PHE A 302 4.84 -5.50 8.07
N GLU A 303 4.75 -6.83 8.01
CA GLU A 303 3.63 -7.60 8.57
C GLU A 303 3.66 -7.64 10.11
N ARG A 304 4.84 -7.39 10.72
CA ARG A 304 4.95 -7.29 12.19
C ARG A 304 4.48 -5.95 12.73
N SER A 305 4.55 -4.89 11.94
CA SER A 305 4.24 -3.53 12.39
C SER A 305 2.88 -3.02 11.91
N HIS A 306 2.27 -3.65 10.90
CA HIS A 306 1.02 -3.20 10.30
C HIS A 306 -0.12 -4.23 10.43
N PRO A 307 -1.39 -3.79 10.35
CA PRO A 307 -2.55 -4.69 10.33
C PRO A 307 -2.52 -5.62 9.11
N PRO A 308 -3.16 -6.81 9.22
CA PRO A 308 -3.22 -7.74 8.11
C PRO A 308 -4.01 -7.17 6.92
N PRO A 309 -3.64 -7.53 5.67
CA PRO A 309 -4.22 -6.93 4.46
C PRO A 309 -5.75 -7.07 4.33
N GLN A 310 -6.34 -8.12 4.91
CA GLN A 310 -7.79 -8.38 4.86
C GLN A 310 -8.58 -7.33 5.65
N LEU A 311 -7.95 -6.66 6.62
CA LEU A 311 -8.55 -5.53 7.36
C LEU A 311 -8.34 -4.19 6.62
N ARG A 312 -7.16 -3.99 6.02
CA ARG A 312 -6.78 -2.72 5.37
C ARG A 312 -7.45 -2.51 4.03
N THR A 313 -7.62 -3.58 3.25
CA THR A 313 -8.22 -3.52 1.90
C THR A 313 -9.59 -2.80 1.85
N PRO A 314 -10.60 -3.15 2.67
CA PRO A 314 -11.88 -2.44 2.64
C PRO A 314 -11.76 -0.97 3.07
N ILE A 315 -10.83 -0.64 3.96
CA ILE A 315 -10.57 0.74 4.42
C ILE A 315 -10.00 1.57 3.28
N ILE A 316 -9.02 1.04 2.55
CA ILE A 316 -8.42 1.66 1.37
C ILE A 316 -9.50 1.94 0.31
N GLN A 317 -10.30 0.93 -0.02
CA GLN A 317 -11.37 1.05 -1.01
C GLN A 317 -12.43 2.07 -0.60
N GLN A 318 -12.89 2.00 0.65
CA GLN A 318 -13.89 2.93 1.17
C GLN A 318 -13.37 4.37 1.20
N THR A 319 -12.11 4.57 1.57
CA THR A 319 -11.48 5.89 1.58
C THR A 319 -11.40 6.47 0.18
N ALA A 320 -10.92 5.68 -0.79
CA ALA A 320 -10.84 6.12 -2.18
C ALA A 320 -12.21 6.41 -2.80
N ALA A 321 -13.21 5.57 -2.52
CA ALA A 321 -14.59 5.80 -2.94
C ALA A 321 -15.15 7.10 -2.34
N THR A 322 -14.89 7.34 -1.04
CA THR A 322 -15.35 8.57 -0.37
C THR A 322 -14.68 9.81 -0.96
N TRP A 323 -13.36 9.79 -1.15
CA TRP A 323 -12.61 10.89 -1.76
C TRP A 323 -13.17 11.26 -3.13
N ARG A 324 -13.56 10.28 -3.95
CA ARG A 324 -14.22 10.53 -5.25
C ARG A 324 -15.62 11.13 -5.07
N ALA A 325 -16.43 10.57 -4.18
CA ALA A 325 -17.81 10.99 -3.96
C ALA A 325 -17.94 12.44 -3.44
N THR A 326 -16.91 12.93 -2.75
CA THR A 326 -16.85 14.28 -2.18
C THR A 326 -16.09 15.29 -3.06
N GLY A 327 -15.72 14.90 -4.29
CA GLY A 327 -15.01 15.80 -5.20
C GLY A 327 -13.56 16.10 -4.79
N GLY A 328 -12.91 15.17 -4.11
CA GLY A 328 -11.51 15.28 -3.70
C GLY A 328 -11.30 15.65 -2.23
N VAL A 329 -12.36 15.65 -1.42
CA VAL A 329 -12.29 15.89 0.02
C VAL A 329 -12.25 14.55 0.74
N GLY A 330 -11.09 14.15 1.25
CA GLY A 330 -10.95 12.91 2.01
C GLY A 330 -11.88 12.83 3.22
N LEU A 331 -12.06 11.62 3.77
CA LEU A 331 -12.75 11.44 5.04
C LEU A 331 -12.10 12.32 6.12
N PRO A 332 -12.87 13.14 6.85
CA PRO A 332 -12.32 13.85 8.00
C PRO A 332 -11.87 12.81 9.02
N ILE A 333 -10.59 12.83 9.37
CA ILE A 333 -10.13 12.11 10.55
C ILE A 333 -10.61 12.90 11.73
N LEU A 334 -11.69 12.41 12.36
CA LEU A 334 -12.15 12.95 13.63
C LEU A 334 -10.98 12.80 14.60
N GLY A 335 -10.51 13.93 15.14
CA GLY A 335 -9.40 13.95 16.09
C GLY A 335 -9.70 13.00 17.24
N PHE A 336 -8.85 12.00 17.41
CA PHE A 336 -8.75 11.23 18.63
C PHE A 336 -7.83 11.97 19.61
#